data_AF-A0A1H5M714-F1
#
_entry.id   AF-A0A1H5M714-F1
#
_cell.length_a   1.000
_cell.length_b   1.000
_cell.length_c   1.000
_cell.angle_alpha   90.00
_cell.angle_beta   90.00
_cell.angle_gamma   90.00
#
_symmetry.space_group_name_H-M   'P 1'
#
loop_
_entity.id
_entity.type
_entity.pdbx_description
1 polymer ?
#
loop_
_entity_poly.entity_id
_entity_poly.type
_entity_poly.pdbx_seq_one_letter_code
_entity_poly.pdbx_strand_id
1 'polypeptide(L)'
;MKYWWVSHGRNYESAIDDGILWSCPDPEGEAEAERKIIKELRKGDVVFNYFGPYVRAVSVVAEKWQDAPRPEGFEKQLGEPDNGWLVRTHPLAQNLQLHRQRAADITAEGGPGPFNAAGKPMQRYISALSAEEGQELLAEAGVTAPQSSATSLRGLPGSVWGADEPDEKTLTTIRLEQAYLRKNLLRGRLTAPCALCGELYPARLLIAGHIKPRPECTDDERMDYESNAMLTCALGCDALYEWGYIVVGPSGQIQAGQPAETPRIEAAAEALIGGNCTAFDEHTAKAFAENKRRMLEPQP
;
A
#
# COMPACT_ATOMS: atom_id res chain seq x y z
N MET A 1 7.30 7.30 7.55
CA MET A 1 6.77 7.66 6.24
C MET A 1 6.55 9.15 6.23
N LYS A 2 7.28 9.85 5.37
CA LYS A 2 7.11 11.27 5.03
C LYS A 2 6.43 11.38 3.66
N TYR A 3 6.01 12.59 3.32
CA TYR A 3 5.38 12.92 2.06
C TYR A 3 6.20 13.98 1.35
N TRP A 4 6.34 13.82 0.04
CA TRP A 4 7.19 14.65 -0.80
C TRP A 4 6.43 15.08 -2.04
N TRP A 5 6.58 16.34 -2.43
CA TRP A 5 6.15 16.84 -3.72
C TRP A 5 7.35 16.95 -4.65
N VAL A 6 7.26 16.39 -5.86
CA VAL A 6 8.31 16.47 -6.87
C VAL A 6 7.77 17.12 -8.14
N SER A 7 8.39 18.23 -8.54
CA SER A 7 8.05 18.98 -9.74
C SER A 7 8.91 18.53 -10.92
N HIS A 8 8.35 17.75 -11.82
CA HIS A 8 9.03 17.28 -13.03
C HIS A 8 8.98 18.31 -14.15
N GLY A 9 10.05 18.33 -14.95
CA GLY A 9 10.09 19.02 -16.23
C GLY A 9 9.73 18.05 -17.36
N ARG A 10 10.38 18.21 -18.52
CA ARG A 10 10.20 17.32 -19.68
C ARG A 10 10.64 15.87 -19.44
N ASN A 11 11.35 15.62 -18.35
CA ASN A 11 11.81 14.31 -17.91
C ASN A 11 10.72 13.49 -17.21
N TYR A 12 9.47 13.98 -17.10
CA TYR A 12 8.42 13.28 -16.36
C TYR A 12 8.22 11.83 -16.82
N GLU A 13 8.08 11.58 -18.12
CA GLU A 13 7.80 10.23 -18.64
C GLU A 13 8.93 9.26 -18.28
N SER A 14 10.19 9.60 -18.60
CA SER A 14 11.34 8.77 -18.26
C SER A 14 11.52 8.61 -16.75
N ALA A 15 11.30 9.67 -15.96
CA ALA A 15 11.42 9.60 -14.50
C ALA A 15 10.43 8.63 -13.87
N ILE A 16 9.19 8.57 -14.38
CA ILE A 16 8.18 7.64 -13.89
C ILE A 16 8.41 6.22 -14.40
N ASP A 17 8.72 6.05 -15.69
CA ASP A 17 8.92 4.75 -16.31
C ASP A 17 10.17 4.04 -15.75
N ASP A 18 11.26 4.77 -15.58
CA ASP A 18 12.50 4.23 -15.01
C ASP A 18 12.49 4.19 -13.47
N GLY A 19 11.49 4.81 -12.84
CA GLY A 19 11.34 4.90 -11.39
C GLY A 19 12.50 5.66 -10.73
N ILE A 20 12.85 6.83 -11.28
CA ILE A 20 14.03 7.61 -10.87
C ILE A 20 13.63 9.04 -10.48
N LEU A 21 14.10 9.46 -9.30
CA LEU A 21 14.28 10.87 -8.97
C LEU A 21 15.78 11.16 -8.97
N TRP A 22 16.17 12.32 -9.52
CA TRP A 22 17.58 12.70 -9.57
C TRP A 22 17.78 14.20 -9.39
N SER A 23 18.80 14.58 -8.63
CA SER A 23 19.27 15.96 -8.45
C SER A 23 20.79 15.98 -8.29
N CYS A 24 21.44 17.12 -8.52
CA CYS A 24 22.88 17.29 -8.37
C CYS A 24 23.22 18.48 -7.45
N PRO A 25 24.49 18.67 -7.06
CA PRO A 25 24.94 19.92 -6.45
C PRO A 25 24.59 21.14 -7.31
N ASP A 26 24.31 22.25 -6.64
CA ASP A 26 24.05 23.52 -7.30
C ASP A 26 25.36 24.15 -7.79
N PRO A 27 25.43 24.62 -9.05
CA PRO A 27 26.68 25.20 -9.59
C PRO A 27 27.13 26.46 -8.87
N GLU A 28 26.17 27.28 -8.44
CA GLU A 28 26.39 28.58 -7.80
C GLU A 28 26.35 28.48 -6.26
N GLY A 29 25.74 27.41 -5.76
CA GLY A 29 25.66 27.08 -4.33
C GLY A 29 24.46 27.70 -3.61
N GLU A 30 23.69 28.56 -4.29
CA GLU A 30 22.57 29.29 -3.70
C GLU A 30 21.39 28.35 -3.37
N ALA A 31 21.12 27.38 -4.24
CA ALA A 31 20.04 26.39 -4.06
C ALA A 31 20.53 25.04 -3.49
N GLU A 32 21.77 24.98 -2.99
CA GLU A 32 22.42 23.73 -2.56
C GLU A 32 21.62 22.98 -1.48
N ALA A 33 21.05 23.73 -0.52
CA ALA A 33 20.20 23.14 0.53
C ALA A 33 18.92 22.52 -0.05
N GLU A 34 18.27 23.20 -0.99
CA GLU A 34 17.04 22.71 -1.64
C GLU A 34 17.31 21.45 -2.47
N ARG A 35 18.44 21.41 -3.20
CA ARG A 35 18.83 20.23 -4.00
C ARG A 35 19.22 19.04 -3.13
N LYS A 36 19.82 19.28 -1.96
CA LYS A 36 20.19 18.23 -1.00
C LYS A 36 18.99 17.57 -0.29
N ILE A 37 17.79 18.14 -0.35
CA ILE A 37 16.57 17.54 0.22
C ILE A 37 16.33 16.13 -0.33
N ILE A 38 16.75 15.83 -1.56
CA ILE A 38 16.65 14.47 -2.14
C ILE A 38 17.29 13.41 -1.23
N LYS A 39 18.30 13.79 -0.43
CA LYS A 39 19.00 12.91 0.51
C LYS A 39 18.20 12.60 1.77
N GLU A 40 17.09 13.28 2.01
CA GLU A 40 16.20 13.02 3.12
C GLU A 40 15.16 11.95 2.83
N LEU A 41 14.92 11.63 1.55
CA LEU A 41 13.98 10.57 1.16
C LEU A 41 14.43 9.23 1.74
N ARG A 42 13.48 8.48 2.29
CA ARG A 42 13.69 7.15 2.87
C ARG A 42 12.72 6.15 2.27
N LYS A 43 13.12 4.87 2.27
CA LYS A 43 12.27 3.75 1.85
C LYS A 43 10.90 3.83 2.53
N GLY A 44 9.84 3.75 1.74
CA GLY A 44 8.45 3.84 2.20
C GLY A 44 7.87 5.25 2.25
N ASP A 45 8.64 6.30 1.96
CA ASP A 45 8.08 7.65 1.81
C ASP A 45 7.24 7.76 0.52
N VAL A 46 6.24 8.65 0.54
CA VAL A 46 5.33 8.86 -0.59
C VAL A 46 5.75 10.10 -1.38
N VAL A 47 5.71 10.00 -2.70
CA VAL A 47 6.09 11.06 -3.63
C VAL A 47 4.91 11.40 -4.54
N PHE A 48 4.47 12.65 -4.52
CA PHE A 48 3.53 13.20 -5.50
C PHE A 48 4.30 13.78 -6.68
N ASN A 49 4.14 13.17 -7.85
CA ASN A 49 4.82 13.58 -9.08
C ASN A 49 3.96 14.56 -9.86
N TYR A 50 4.36 15.82 -9.85
CA TYR A 50 3.71 16.93 -10.52
C TYR A 50 4.34 17.20 -11.88
N PHE A 51 3.52 17.30 -12.92
CA PHE A 51 3.95 17.67 -14.26
C PHE A 51 2.83 18.38 -15.05
N GLY A 52 3.20 19.47 -15.73
CA GLY A 52 2.22 20.33 -16.40
C GLY A 52 1.29 20.98 -15.35
N PRO A 53 -0.04 20.95 -15.51
CA PRO A 53 -0.96 21.51 -14.53
C PRO A 53 -1.52 20.49 -13.52
N TYR A 54 -1.00 19.26 -13.48
CA TYR A 54 -1.56 18.17 -12.66
C TYR A 54 -0.50 17.43 -11.85
N VAL A 55 -0.92 16.87 -10.71
CA VAL A 55 -0.26 15.69 -10.15
C VAL A 55 -0.64 14.51 -11.04
N ARG A 56 0.36 13.88 -11.64
CA ARG A 56 0.20 12.84 -12.67
C ARG A 56 0.42 11.44 -12.15
N ALA A 57 1.24 11.30 -11.12
CA ALA A 57 1.50 10.03 -10.47
C ALA A 57 1.75 10.20 -8.98
N VAL A 58 1.50 9.14 -8.23
CA VAL A 58 1.96 8.99 -6.85
C VAL A 58 2.89 7.80 -6.83
N SER A 59 4.07 7.94 -6.24
CA SER A 59 5.07 6.88 -6.11
C SER A 59 5.44 6.65 -4.64
N VAL A 60 6.07 5.51 -4.37
CA VAL A 60 6.73 5.21 -3.09
C VAL A 60 8.23 5.11 -3.30
N VAL A 61 9.01 5.65 -2.36
CA VAL A 61 10.47 5.52 -2.36
C VAL A 61 10.84 4.06 -2.07
N ALA A 62 11.57 3.44 -2.99
CA ALA A 62 11.97 2.03 -2.89
C ALA A 62 13.25 1.86 -2.06
N GLU A 63 14.18 2.80 -2.20
CA GLU A 63 15.54 2.71 -1.63
C GLU A 63 16.01 4.06 -1.08
N LYS A 64 17.06 4.05 -0.27
CA LYS A 64 17.75 5.28 0.12
C LYS A 64 18.44 5.90 -1.10
N TRP A 65 18.71 7.20 -1.04
CA TRP A 65 19.49 7.87 -2.08
C TRP A 65 20.88 7.26 -2.25
N GLN A 66 21.42 7.36 -3.47
CA GLN A 66 22.77 6.91 -3.83
C GLN A 66 23.43 7.93 -4.76
N ASP A 67 24.77 8.03 -4.71
CA ASP A 67 25.51 8.79 -5.71
C ASP A 67 25.37 8.11 -7.08
N ALA A 68 25.05 8.90 -8.11
CA ALA A 68 24.79 8.39 -9.45
C ALA A 68 25.08 9.46 -10.52
N PRO A 69 25.50 9.04 -11.73
CA PRO A 69 25.58 9.95 -12.86
C PRO A 69 24.18 10.47 -13.26
N ARG A 70 24.14 11.55 -14.03
CA ARG A 70 22.92 12.11 -14.62
C ARG A 70 22.23 11.04 -15.48
N PRO A 71 20.97 10.68 -15.20
CA PRO A 71 20.24 9.71 -16.00
C PRO A 71 19.92 10.25 -17.40
N GLU A 72 19.68 9.33 -18.32
CA GLU A 72 19.20 9.67 -19.67
C GLU A 72 17.85 10.40 -19.60
N GLY A 73 17.66 11.43 -20.44
CA GLY A 73 16.45 12.25 -20.44
C GLY A 73 16.39 13.37 -19.38
N PHE A 74 17.35 13.45 -18.46
CA PHE A 74 17.48 14.59 -17.54
C PHE A 74 18.29 15.71 -18.21
N GLU A 75 17.63 16.84 -18.49
CA GLU A 75 18.29 18.00 -19.12
C GLU A 75 19.38 18.59 -18.21
N LYS A 76 20.48 19.05 -18.81
CA LYS A 76 21.63 19.66 -18.12
C LYS A 76 21.57 21.18 -18.22
N GLN A 77 21.55 21.86 -17.07
CA GLN A 77 21.70 23.31 -17.03
C GLN A 77 23.17 23.73 -17.07
N LEU A 78 23.42 24.98 -17.44
CA LEU A 78 24.78 25.52 -17.56
C LEU A 78 25.51 25.40 -16.22
N GLY A 79 26.69 24.79 -16.22
CA GLY A 79 27.52 24.64 -15.03
C GLY A 79 27.15 23.46 -14.12
N GLU A 80 26.04 22.75 -14.37
CA GLU A 80 25.69 21.59 -13.55
C GLU A 80 26.67 20.42 -13.73
N PRO A 81 27.06 19.74 -12.64
CA PRO A 81 27.81 18.51 -12.73
C PRO A 81 26.93 17.36 -13.26
N ASP A 82 27.59 16.30 -13.73
CA ASP A 82 26.91 15.04 -14.08
C ASP A 82 26.94 14.03 -12.94
N ASN A 83 27.70 14.27 -11.87
CA ASN A 83 27.59 13.51 -10.63
C ASN A 83 26.50 14.13 -9.73
N GLY A 84 25.55 13.31 -9.32
CA GLY A 84 24.44 13.72 -8.47
C GLY A 84 23.95 12.59 -7.56
N TRP A 85 22.70 12.69 -7.16
CA TRP A 85 22.03 11.81 -6.21
C TRP A 85 20.77 11.27 -6.85
N LEU A 86 20.61 9.95 -6.80
CA LEU A 86 19.48 9.22 -7.33
C LEU A 86 18.68 8.58 -6.22
N VAL A 87 17.36 8.62 -6.32
CA VAL A 87 16.43 7.86 -5.47
C VAL A 87 15.56 7.00 -6.37
N ARG A 88 15.49 5.70 -6.09
CA ARG A 88 14.57 4.76 -6.76
C ARG A 88 13.18 4.91 -6.19
N THR A 89 12.19 5.00 -7.07
CA THR A 89 10.77 5.04 -6.70
C THR A 89 9.97 4.02 -7.50
N HIS A 90 8.82 3.64 -6.97
CA HIS A 90 7.87 2.78 -7.66
C HIS A 90 6.50 3.46 -7.73
N PRO A 91 5.88 3.58 -8.91
CA PRO A 91 4.57 4.22 -9.04
C PRO A 91 3.48 3.39 -8.33
N LEU A 92 2.74 4.04 -7.44
CA LEU A 92 1.52 3.51 -6.81
C LEU A 92 0.28 3.79 -7.67
N ALA A 93 0.28 4.92 -8.36
CA ALA A 93 -0.79 5.32 -9.27
C ALA A 93 -0.20 6.24 -10.36
N GLN A 94 -0.72 6.12 -11.57
CA GLN A 94 -0.34 6.93 -12.73
C GLN A 94 -1.58 7.48 -13.43
N ASN A 95 -1.37 8.35 -14.43
CA ASN A 95 -2.43 8.99 -15.21
C ASN A 95 -3.43 9.80 -14.38
N LEU A 96 -2.99 10.30 -13.21
CA LEU A 96 -3.78 11.15 -12.35
C LEU A 96 -4.01 12.52 -13.01
N GLN A 97 -5.15 13.12 -12.67
CA GLN A 97 -5.59 14.44 -13.16
C GLN A 97 -5.91 15.37 -11.98
N LEU A 98 -5.20 15.25 -10.86
CA LEU A 98 -5.38 16.14 -9.72
C LEU A 98 -4.80 17.51 -10.06
N HIS A 99 -5.66 18.48 -10.32
CA HIS A 99 -5.26 19.80 -10.79
C HIS A 99 -4.50 20.60 -9.72
N ARG A 100 -3.50 21.37 -10.16
CA ARG A 100 -2.62 22.17 -9.28
C ARG A 100 -3.35 23.10 -8.32
N GLN A 101 -4.50 23.66 -8.75
CA GLN A 101 -5.28 24.56 -7.90
C GLN A 101 -5.79 23.81 -6.66
N ARG A 102 -6.32 22.61 -6.87
CA ARG A 102 -6.84 21.78 -5.80
C ARG A 102 -5.72 21.31 -4.87
N ALA A 103 -4.58 20.93 -5.45
CA ALA A 103 -3.39 20.60 -4.65
C ALA A 103 -2.89 21.80 -3.84
N ALA A 104 -2.90 23.01 -4.42
CA ALA A 104 -2.51 24.23 -3.71
C ALA A 104 -3.48 24.55 -2.57
N ASP A 105 -4.79 24.37 -2.76
CA ASP A 105 -5.79 24.58 -1.69
C ASP A 105 -5.53 23.65 -0.49
N ILE A 106 -5.02 22.43 -0.73
CA ILE A 106 -4.67 21.45 0.32
C ILE A 106 -3.35 21.83 1.01
N THR A 107 -2.35 22.32 0.27
CA THR A 107 -1.00 22.58 0.80
C THR A 107 -0.71 24.06 1.11
N ALA A 108 -1.74 24.89 1.27
CA ALA A 108 -1.59 26.34 1.37
C ALA A 108 -1.19 26.84 2.76
N GLU A 109 -1.30 26.03 3.82
CA GLU A 109 -1.12 26.51 5.19
C GLU A 109 0.35 26.42 5.67
N GLY A 110 1.04 27.57 5.64
CA GLY A 110 2.06 27.94 6.63
C GLY A 110 3.46 27.29 6.58
N GLY A 111 3.79 26.46 5.58
CA GLY A 111 5.10 25.77 5.48
C GLY A 111 5.89 26.00 4.17
N PRO A 112 7.11 25.43 4.03
CA PRO A 112 7.92 25.45 2.79
C PRO A 112 7.35 24.49 1.73
N GLY A 113 6.03 24.55 1.51
CA GLY A 113 5.29 23.68 0.62
C GLY A 113 5.59 23.92 -0.87
N PRO A 114 4.94 23.16 -1.76
CA PRO A 114 5.21 23.21 -3.20
C PRO A 114 4.66 24.45 -3.91
N PHE A 115 3.79 25.22 -3.25
CA PHE A 115 3.17 26.42 -3.79
C PHE A 115 3.47 27.65 -2.93
N ASN A 116 3.50 28.82 -3.57
CA ASN A 116 3.55 30.09 -2.85
C ASN A 116 2.16 30.52 -2.37
N ALA A 117 2.09 31.63 -1.62
CA ALA A 117 0.83 32.19 -1.09
C ALA A 117 -0.24 32.52 -2.15
N ALA A 118 0.15 32.59 -3.43
CA ALA A 118 -0.76 32.80 -4.57
C ALA A 118 -1.15 31.49 -5.28
N GLY A 119 -0.82 30.32 -4.71
CA GLY A 119 -1.09 29.00 -5.29
C GLY A 119 -0.27 28.68 -6.53
N LYS A 120 0.81 29.42 -6.79
CA LYS A 120 1.71 29.14 -7.92
C LYS A 120 2.83 28.18 -7.49
N PRO A 121 3.19 27.19 -8.33
CA PRO A 121 4.31 26.30 -8.03
C PRO A 121 5.60 27.07 -7.77
N MET A 122 6.32 26.69 -6.72
CA MET A 122 7.66 27.21 -6.45
C MET A 122 8.65 26.60 -7.44
N GLN A 123 9.72 27.34 -7.78
CA GLN A 123 10.79 26.85 -8.66
C GLN A 123 11.77 25.95 -7.90
N ARG A 124 11.27 24.83 -7.37
CA ARG A 124 12.06 23.83 -6.67
C ARG A 124 11.67 22.43 -7.12
N TYR A 125 12.67 21.55 -7.16
CA TYR A 125 12.47 20.18 -7.61
C TYR A 125 11.71 19.34 -6.58
N ILE A 126 12.09 19.42 -5.29
CA ILE A 126 11.49 18.64 -4.20
C ILE A 126 11.04 19.56 -3.09
N SER A 127 9.83 19.34 -2.57
CA SER A 127 9.32 20.00 -1.36
C SER A 127 8.84 18.95 -0.36
N ALA A 128 9.12 19.16 0.92
CA ALA A 128 8.53 18.35 1.98
C ALA A 128 7.05 18.74 2.15
N LEU A 129 6.22 17.75 2.44
CA LEU A 129 4.83 17.95 2.84
C LEU A 129 4.66 17.49 4.29
N SER A 130 3.78 18.16 5.01
CA SER A 130 3.31 17.68 6.30
C SER A 130 2.54 16.35 6.14
N ALA A 131 2.35 15.65 7.26
CA ALA A 131 1.60 14.40 7.26
C ALA A 131 0.12 14.61 6.87
N GLU A 132 -0.46 15.73 7.28
CA GLU A 132 -1.85 16.11 7.01
C GLU A 132 -2.04 16.40 5.51
N GLU A 133 -1.21 17.27 4.94
CA GLU A 133 -1.22 17.58 3.50
C GLU A 133 -1.04 16.33 2.64
N GLY A 134 -0.09 15.46 3.00
CA GLY A 134 0.14 14.22 2.28
C GLY A 134 -1.03 13.25 2.34
N GLN A 135 -1.72 13.16 3.48
CA GLN A 135 -2.91 12.32 3.61
C GLN A 135 -4.10 12.87 2.83
N GLU A 136 -4.31 14.18 2.86
CA GLU A 136 -5.38 14.83 2.11
C GLU A 136 -5.16 14.74 0.60
N LEU A 137 -3.93 14.94 0.12
CA LEU A 137 -3.59 14.78 -1.30
C LEU A 137 -3.80 13.33 -1.79
N LEU A 138 -3.49 12.33 -0.96
CA LEU A 138 -3.77 10.93 -1.28
C LEU A 138 -5.27 10.66 -1.40
N ALA A 139 -6.06 11.17 -0.45
CA ALA A 139 -7.51 11.05 -0.45
C ALA A 139 -8.12 11.73 -1.69
N GLU A 140 -7.68 12.95 -2.00
CA GLU A 140 -8.12 13.71 -3.16
C GLU A 140 -7.74 13.02 -4.49
N ALA A 141 -6.56 12.42 -4.55
CA ALA A 141 -6.11 11.65 -5.71
C ALA A 141 -6.81 10.27 -5.83
N GLY A 142 -7.56 9.83 -4.82
CA GLY A 142 -8.15 8.49 -4.77
C GLY A 142 -7.10 7.36 -4.64
N VAL A 143 -5.91 7.70 -4.16
CA VAL A 143 -4.75 6.80 -4.03
C VAL A 143 -4.58 6.39 -2.59
N THR A 144 -4.50 5.08 -2.34
CA THR A 144 -4.16 4.56 -1.02
C THR A 144 -2.66 4.34 -0.96
N ALA A 145 -1.93 5.19 -0.26
CA ALA A 145 -0.53 4.87 0.04
C ALA A 145 -0.44 3.71 1.05
N PRO A 146 0.63 2.91 1.01
CA PRO A 146 0.93 1.97 2.07
C PRO A 146 1.05 2.77 3.38
N GLN A 147 0.03 2.71 4.25
CA GLN A 147 0.10 3.35 5.56
C GLN A 147 1.35 2.81 6.27
N SER A 148 2.07 3.63 7.05
CA SER A 148 3.20 3.12 7.83
C SER A 148 2.77 2.07 8.87
N SER A 149 1.47 1.91 9.13
CA SER A 149 0.90 0.77 9.86
C SER A 149 0.62 -0.46 8.98
N ALA A 150 0.51 -0.32 7.66
CA ALA A 150 0.54 -1.40 6.67
C ALA A 150 1.98 -1.90 6.38
N THR A 151 3.00 -1.26 6.96
CA THR A 151 4.38 -1.80 7.04
C THR A 151 4.52 -2.93 8.05
N SER A 152 3.48 -3.25 8.82
CA SER A 152 3.54 -4.45 9.63
C SER A 152 3.40 -5.67 8.70
N LEU A 153 4.36 -6.59 8.80
CA LEU A 153 4.23 -7.99 8.37
C LEU A 153 3.03 -8.72 9.03
N ARG A 154 2.10 -7.98 9.68
CA ARG A 154 0.94 -8.51 10.41
C ARG A 154 -0.20 -8.67 9.40
N GLY A 155 -0.60 -9.92 9.18
CA GLY A 155 -1.56 -10.30 8.14
C GLY A 155 -0.92 -10.70 6.81
N LEU A 156 0.39 -10.95 6.78
CA LEU A 156 0.93 -11.81 5.72
C LEU A 156 0.38 -13.23 5.93
N PRO A 157 -0.06 -13.90 4.86
CA PRO A 157 -0.57 -15.25 4.99
C PRO A 157 0.47 -16.14 5.70
N GLY A 158 0.02 -16.99 6.62
CA GLY A 158 0.75 -18.06 7.30
C GLY A 158 1.77 -18.78 6.40
N SER A 159 1.46 -18.91 5.11
CA SER A 159 2.35 -19.47 4.08
C SER A 159 3.70 -18.74 3.90
N VAL A 160 3.83 -17.50 4.37
CA VAL A 160 5.07 -16.71 4.32
C VAL A 160 6.04 -17.09 5.46
N TRP A 161 5.57 -17.78 6.49
CA TRP A 161 6.41 -18.22 7.61
C TRP A 161 7.07 -19.60 7.37
N GLY A 162 6.91 -20.17 6.16
CA GLY A 162 7.44 -21.48 5.75
C GLY A 162 8.71 -21.39 4.91
N ALA A 163 9.82 -21.87 5.49
CA ALA A 163 11.10 -22.34 4.93
C ALA A 163 11.94 -21.47 3.95
N ASP A 164 11.41 -20.45 3.28
CA ASP A 164 12.21 -19.54 2.44
C ASP A 164 11.80 -18.08 2.70
N GLU A 165 12.78 -17.20 2.97
CA GLU A 165 12.52 -15.75 2.97
C GLU A 165 11.94 -15.36 1.60
N PRO A 166 10.71 -14.82 1.53
CA PRO A 166 10.15 -14.43 0.25
C PRO A 166 11.01 -13.35 -0.38
N ASP A 167 11.30 -13.47 -1.66
CA ASP A 167 12.06 -12.46 -2.37
C ASP A 167 11.34 -11.10 -2.37
N GLU A 168 12.09 -10.02 -2.60
CA GLU A 168 11.55 -8.64 -2.52
C GLU A 168 10.41 -8.39 -3.51
N LYS A 169 10.40 -9.10 -4.64
CA LYS A 169 9.32 -9.04 -5.65
C LYS A 169 8.03 -9.66 -5.12
N THR A 170 8.11 -10.83 -4.50
CA THR A 170 6.96 -11.53 -3.91
C THR A 170 6.32 -10.71 -2.80
N LEU A 171 7.13 -10.12 -1.92
CA LEU A 171 6.63 -9.23 -0.86
C LEU A 171 5.95 -7.99 -1.45
N THR A 172 6.46 -7.44 -2.55
CA THR A 172 5.87 -6.29 -3.22
C THR A 172 4.51 -6.66 -3.83
N THR A 173 4.41 -7.80 -4.50
CA THR A 173 3.14 -8.31 -5.06
C THR A 173 2.09 -8.52 -3.97
N ILE A 174 2.43 -9.19 -2.87
CA ILE A 174 1.50 -9.42 -1.75
C ILE A 174 1.02 -8.10 -1.16
N ARG A 175 1.89 -7.09 -1.06
CA ARG A 175 1.50 -5.75 -0.57
C ARG A 175 0.52 -5.04 -1.49
N LEU A 176 0.73 -5.12 -2.81
CA LEU A 176 -0.16 -4.52 -3.79
C LEU A 176 -1.53 -5.20 -3.78
N GLU A 177 -1.54 -6.53 -3.70
CA GLU A 177 -2.73 -7.38 -3.56
C GLU A 177 -3.53 -6.99 -2.32
N GLN A 178 -2.88 -6.96 -1.14
CA GLN A 178 -3.52 -6.52 0.10
C GLN A 178 -4.07 -5.09 0.00
N ALA A 179 -3.30 -4.14 -0.55
CA ALA A 179 -3.76 -2.76 -0.71
C ALA A 179 -5.01 -2.67 -1.60
N TYR A 180 -5.02 -3.41 -2.70
CA TYR A 180 -6.14 -3.47 -3.63
C TYR A 180 -7.39 -4.07 -3.00
N LEU A 181 -7.29 -5.26 -2.40
CA LEU A 181 -8.42 -5.94 -1.77
C LEU A 181 -9.00 -5.09 -0.63
N ARG A 182 -8.14 -4.54 0.23
CA ARG A 182 -8.55 -3.66 1.33
C ARG A 182 -9.28 -2.42 0.84
N LYS A 183 -8.79 -1.77 -0.23
CA LYS A 183 -9.44 -0.58 -0.81
C LYS A 183 -10.87 -0.91 -1.21
N ASN A 184 -11.09 -2.02 -1.92
CA ASN A 184 -12.40 -2.42 -2.42
C ASN A 184 -13.34 -2.95 -1.33
N LEU A 185 -12.82 -3.67 -0.34
CA LEU A 185 -13.62 -4.17 0.79
C LEU A 185 -14.00 -3.05 1.77
N LEU A 186 -13.08 -2.14 2.10
CA LEU A 186 -13.36 -1.06 3.03
C LEU A 186 -14.17 0.06 2.40
N ARG A 187 -14.03 0.33 1.09
CA ARG A 187 -14.72 1.42 0.39
C ARG A 187 -14.57 2.78 1.10
N GLY A 188 -13.37 3.07 1.58
CA GLY A 188 -13.05 4.30 2.32
C GLY A 188 -13.54 4.36 3.77
N ARG A 189 -14.18 3.30 4.29
CA ARG A 189 -14.63 3.26 5.70
C ARG A 189 -13.44 3.25 6.66
N LEU A 190 -13.49 4.09 7.69
CA LEU A 190 -12.50 4.15 8.77
C LEU A 190 -12.67 3.01 9.80
N THR A 191 -13.86 2.41 9.84
CA THR A 191 -14.21 1.28 10.69
C THR A 191 -15.08 0.30 9.90
N ALA A 192 -14.89 -1.01 10.09
CA ALA A 192 -15.73 -2.04 9.49
C ALA A 192 -15.78 -3.29 10.39
N PRO A 193 -16.84 -4.12 10.27
CA PRO A 193 -16.92 -5.35 11.03
C PRO A 193 -15.95 -6.39 10.48
N CYS A 194 -15.48 -7.28 11.35
CA CYS A 194 -14.82 -8.51 10.91
C CYS A 194 -15.86 -9.49 10.36
N ALA A 195 -15.53 -10.12 9.24
CA ALA A 195 -16.37 -11.11 8.57
C ALA A 195 -16.72 -12.30 9.47
N LEU A 196 -15.81 -12.68 10.37
CA LEU A 196 -15.92 -13.89 11.20
C LEU A 196 -16.52 -13.61 12.57
N CYS A 197 -15.93 -12.71 13.38
CA CYS A 197 -16.48 -12.41 14.71
C CYS A 197 -17.60 -11.36 14.71
N GLY A 198 -17.83 -10.64 13.60
CA GLY A 198 -18.86 -9.60 13.50
C GLY A 198 -18.55 -8.29 14.21
N GLU A 199 -17.55 -8.26 15.10
CA GLU A 199 -17.18 -7.08 15.88
C GLU A 199 -16.62 -5.93 15.02
N LEU A 200 -16.88 -4.69 15.43
CA LEU A 200 -16.46 -3.48 14.72
C LEU A 200 -15.01 -3.12 15.06
N TYR A 201 -14.16 -2.96 14.04
CA TYR A 201 -12.76 -2.58 14.21
C TYR A 201 -12.39 -1.33 13.41
N PRO A 202 -11.40 -0.54 13.87
CA PRO A 202 -10.68 0.40 13.02
C PRO A 202 -10.11 -0.31 11.79
N ALA A 203 -10.17 0.34 10.62
CA ALA A 203 -9.67 -0.21 9.36
C ALA A 203 -8.22 -0.73 9.46
N ARG A 204 -7.39 -0.10 10.30
CA ARG A 204 -5.99 -0.51 10.58
C ARG A 204 -5.84 -1.87 11.29
N LEU A 205 -6.90 -2.41 11.90
CA LEU A 205 -6.91 -3.70 12.59
C LEU A 205 -7.65 -4.79 11.80
N LEU A 206 -8.14 -4.46 10.61
CA LEU A 206 -8.69 -5.43 9.68
C LEU A 206 -7.60 -5.82 8.68
N ILE A 207 -7.69 -7.02 8.13
CA ILE A 207 -6.83 -7.60 7.10
C ILE A 207 -7.77 -8.02 5.96
N ALA A 208 -7.31 -7.94 4.70
CA ALA A 208 -8.06 -8.54 3.59
C ALA A 208 -7.60 -9.99 3.44
N GLY A 209 -8.23 -10.91 4.15
CA GLY A 209 -7.91 -12.32 4.07
C GLY A 209 -8.49 -12.94 2.79
N HIS A 210 -7.73 -13.81 2.14
CA HIS A 210 -8.28 -14.65 1.06
C HIS A 210 -9.21 -15.70 1.64
N ILE A 211 -10.31 -15.94 0.93
CA ILE A 211 -11.25 -17.00 1.29
C ILE A 211 -10.64 -18.35 0.92
N LYS A 212 -10.22 -18.51 -0.34
CA LYS A 212 -9.41 -19.64 -0.82
C LYS A 212 -7.94 -19.42 -0.43
N PRO A 213 -7.21 -20.44 0.04
CA PRO A 213 -5.79 -20.28 0.38
C PRO A 213 -4.97 -19.69 -0.77
N ARG A 214 -4.18 -18.65 -0.49
CA ARG A 214 -3.44 -17.89 -1.51
C ARG A 214 -2.51 -18.72 -2.42
N PRO A 215 -1.78 -19.74 -1.92
CA PRO A 215 -0.94 -20.60 -2.78
C PRO A 215 -1.73 -21.33 -3.87
N GLU A 216 -3.01 -21.59 -3.61
CA GLU A 216 -3.93 -22.31 -4.49
C GLU A 216 -4.73 -21.38 -5.40
N CYS A 217 -4.59 -20.07 -5.21
CA CYS A 217 -5.25 -19.06 -6.04
C CYS A 217 -4.44 -18.81 -7.31
N THR A 218 -5.15 -18.73 -8.43
CA THR A 218 -4.66 -18.10 -9.67
C THR A 218 -4.44 -16.61 -9.45
N ASP A 219 -3.70 -15.94 -10.34
CA ASP A 219 -3.45 -14.50 -10.22
C ASP A 219 -4.74 -13.66 -10.30
N ASP A 220 -5.74 -14.11 -11.08
CA ASP A 220 -7.06 -13.47 -11.13
C ASP A 220 -7.81 -13.65 -9.79
N GLU A 221 -7.82 -14.86 -9.24
CA GLU A 221 -8.45 -15.15 -7.94
C GLU A 221 -7.78 -14.39 -6.78
N ARG A 222 -6.47 -14.10 -6.86
CA ARG A 222 -5.74 -13.32 -5.85
C ARG A 222 -6.20 -11.87 -5.77
N MET A 223 -6.66 -11.32 -6.90
CA MET A 223 -7.15 -9.96 -7.03
C MET A 223 -8.69 -9.88 -6.98
N ASP A 224 -9.39 -10.99 -6.83
CA ASP A 224 -10.85 -11.02 -6.77
C ASP A 224 -11.37 -10.63 -5.37
N TYR A 225 -11.67 -9.35 -5.20
CA TYR A 225 -12.22 -8.84 -3.94
C TYR A 225 -13.69 -9.22 -3.70
N GLU A 226 -14.41 -9.64 -4.75
CA GLU A 226 -15.85 -9.90 -4.69
C GLU A 226 -16.12 -11.35 -4.31
N SER A 227 -15.38 -12.29 -4.90
CA SER A 227 -15.62 -13.72 -4.70
C SER A 227 -14.59 -14.42 -3.82
N ASN A 228 -13.43 -13.80 -3.56
CA ASN A 228 -12.31 -14.49 -2.90
C ASN A 228 -11.61 -13.70 -1.79
N ALA A 229 -12.17 -12.58 -1.33
CA ALA A 229 -11.60 -11.82 -0.22
C ALA A 229 -12.64 -11.43 0.82
N MET A 230 -12.20 -11.32 2.08
CA MET A 230 -13.03 -10.86 3.18
C MET A 230 -12.23 -10.06 4.20
N LEU A 231 -12.90 -9.26 5.04
CA LEU A 231 -12.25 -8.52 6.12
C LEU A 231 -12.14 -9.38 7.38
N THR A 232 -10.93 -9.76 7.78
CA THR A 232 -10.65 -10.50 9.02
C THR A 232 -9.98 -9.58 10.04
N CYS A 233 -10.18 -9.82 11.34
CA CYS A 233 -9.51 -9.00 12.37
C CYS A 233 -8.11 -9.55 12.68
N ALA A 234 -7.17 -8.63 12.89
CA ALA A 234 -5.80 -8.94 13.31
C ALA A 234 -5.68 -9.41 14.77
N LEU A 235 -6.80 -9.45 15.51
CA LEU A 235 -6.83 -9.94 16.90
C LEU A 235 -6.93 -11.46 17.00
N GLY A 236 -7.18 -12.17 15.89
CA GLY A 236 -7.09 -13.63 15.87
C GLY A 236 -7.93 -14.31 14.80
N CYS A 237 -9.02 -13.69 14.31
CA CYS A 237 -9.89 -14.32 13.32
C CYS A 237 -9.17 -14.67 12.02
N ASP A 238 -8.24 -13.81 11.58
CA ASP A 238 -7.42 -14.04 10.40
C ASP A 238 -6.60 -15.33 10.52
N ALA A 239 -5.84 -15.46 11.62
CA ALA A 239 -5.05 -16.65 11.89
C ALA A 239 -5.90 -17.90 12.11
N LEU A 240 -6.98 -17.81 12.91
CA LEU A 240 -7.83 -18.97 13.19
C LEU A 240 -8.42 -19.58 11.90
N TYR A 241 -8.81 -18.72 10.96
CA TYR A 241 -9.33 -19.17 9.67
C TYR A 241 -8.22 -19.68 8.74
N GLU A 242 -7.13 -18.94 8.62
CA GLU A 242 -6.05 -19.29 7.70
C GLU A 242 -5.36 -20.61 8.05
N TRP A 243 -5.10 -20.85 9.33
CA TRP A 243 -4.52 -22.10 9.83
C TRP A 243 -5.56 -23.22 9.92
N GLY A 244 -6.80 -22.96 9.51
CA GLY A 244 -7.84 -23.97 9.39
C GLY A 244 -8.45 -24.42 10.72
N TYR A 245 -8.23 -23.74 11.84
CA TYR A 245 -8.91 -24.04 13.12
C TYR A 245 -10.43 -23.82 13.04
N ILE A 246 -10.86 -22.91 12.18
CA ILE A 246 -12.27 -22.69 11.84
C ILE A 246 -12.44 -22.70 10.31
N VAL A 247 -13.60 -23.18 9.87
CA VAL A 247 -14.01 -23.19 8.45
C VAL A 247 -15.42 -22.64 8.33
N VAL A 248 -15.80 -22.16 7.15
CA VAL A 248 -17.18 -21.70 6.89
C VAL A 248 -17.94 -22.79 6.13
N GLY A 249 -19.09 -23.17 6.67
CA GLY A 249 -19.97 -24.19 6.10
C GLY A 249 -20.80 -23.69 4.90
N PRO A 250 -21.55 -24.59 4.25
CA PRO A 250 -22.31 -24.29 3.03
C PRO A 250 -23.51 -23.34 3.26
N SER A 251 -23.86 -23.06 4.53
CA SER A 251 -24.88 -22.08 4.92
C SER A 251 -24.28 -20.77 5.44
N GLY A 252 -22.95 -20.58 5.36
CA GLY A 252 -22.25 -19.44 5.93
C GLY A 252 -21.97 -19.54 7.43
N GLN A 253 -22.39 -20.63 8.09
CA GLN A 253 -22.11 -20.84 9.51
C GLN A 253 -20.65 -21.27 9.73
N ILE A 254 -20.00 -20.71 10.75
CA ILE A 254 -18.65 -21.06 11.17
C ILE A 254 -18.67 -22.41 11.89
N GLN A 255 -17.80 -23.31 11.48
CA GLN A 255 -17.68 -24.69 11.96
C GLN A 255 -16.25 -24.96 12.45
N ALA A 256 -16.11 -25.97 13.31
CA ALA A 256 -14.81 -26.46 13.73
C ALA A 256 -14.01 -26.97 12.52
N GLY A 257 -12.74 -26.60 12.46
CA GLY A 257 -11.77 -27.10 11.49
C GLY A 257 -10.81 -28.10 12.12
N GLN A 258 -9.51 -27.86 11.98
CA GLN A 258 -8.45 -28.69 12.54
C GLN A 258 -8.42 -28.62 14.08
N PRO A 259 -8.02 -29.70 14.76
CA PRO A 259 -7.89 -29.71 16.22
C PRO A 259 -6.88 -28.67 16.70
N ALA A 260 -7.29 -27.86 17.68
CA ALA A 260 -6.39 -26.93 18.35
C ALA A 260 -5.39 -27.66 19.25
N GLU A 261 -4.12 -27.27 19.21
CA GLU A 261 -3.03 -27.90 19.98
C GLU A 261 -2.92 -27.35 21.40
N THR A 262 -3.56 -26.21 21.69
CA THR A 262 -3.53 -25.57 23.01
C THR A 262 -4.93 -25.15 23.45
N PRO A 263 -5.22 -25.17 24.77
CA PRO A 263 -6.52 -24.72 25.29
C PRO A 263 -6.87 -23.28 24.92
N ARG A 264 -5.86 -22.42 24.70
CA ARG A 264 -6.09 -21.03 24.31
C ARG A 264 -6.64 -20.90 22.90
N ILE A 265 -6.14 -21.70 21.97
CA ILE A 265 -6.61 -21.70 20.57
C ILE A 265 -7.96 -22.41 20.48
N GLU A 266 -8.15 -23.49 21.23
CA GLU A 266 -9.44 -24.18 21.36
C GLU A 266 -10.54 -23.20 21.79
N ALA A 267 -10.35 -22.50 22.92
CA ALA A 267 -11.30 -21.52 23.41
C ALA A 267 -11.56 -20.37 22.43
N ALA A 268 -10.55 -19.98 21.64
CA ALA A 268 -10.68 -18.91 20.65
C ALA A 268 -11.48 -19.36 19.42
N ALA A 269 -11.31 -20.61 18.97
CA ALA A 269 -12.10 -21.21 17.90
C ALA A 269 -13.56 -21.44 18.35
N GLU A 270 -13.75 -22.00 19.54
CA GLU A 270 -15.08 -22.23 20.14
C GLU A 270 -15.92 -20.96 20.24
N ALA A 271 -15.29 -19.82 20.55
CA ALA A 271 -15.98 -18.53 20.61
C ALA A 271 -16.57 -18.07 19.27
N LEU A 272 -16.12 -18.62 18.15
CA LEU A 272 -16.57 -18.28 16.80
C LEU A 272 -17.51 -19.33 16.19
N ILE A 273 -17.40 -20.59 16.63
CA ILE A 273 -18.19 -21.70 16.12
C ILE A 273 -19.69 -21.44 16.36
N GLY A 274 -20.49 -21.72 15.34
CA GLY A 274 -21.94 -21.48 15.34
C GLY A 274 -22.34 -20.07 14.92
N GLY A 275 -21.40 -19.11 14.90
CA GLY A 275 -21.59 -17.78 14.33
C GLY A 275 -21.74 -17.81 12.80
N ASN A 276 -22.14 -16.68 12.20
CA ASN A 276 -22.31 -16.56 10.75
C ASN A 276 -21.22 -15.67 10.15
N CYS A 277 -20.56 -16.15 9.11
CA CYS A 277 -19.61 -15.37 8.33
C CYS A 277 -20.37 -14.36 7.47
N THR A 278 -20.16 -13.07 7.70
CA THR A 278 -20.88 -12.00 6.98
C THR A 278 -20.38 -11.79 5.55
N ALA A 279 -19.27 -12.42 5.18
CA ALA A 279 -18.77 -12.44 3.81
C ALA A 279 -19.34 -13.61 2.98
N PHE A 280 -20.15 -14.50 3.57
CA PHE A 280 -20.75 -15.63 2.85
C PHE A 280 -21.96 -15.18 2.03
N ASP A 281 -21.87 -15.33 0.72
CA ASP A 281 -22.94 -15.06 -0.24
C ASP A 281 -22.82 -15.96 -1.48
N GLU A 282 -23.59 -15.68 -2.53
CA GLU A 282 -23.58 -16.44 -3.78
C GLU A 282 -22.27 -16.36 -4.57
N HIS A 283 -21.50 -15.28 -4.39
CA HIS A 283 -20.21 -15.08 -5.05
C HIS A 283 -19.09 -15.82 -4.31
N THR A 284 -19.10 -15.79 -2.98
CA THR A 284 -18.03 -16.35 -2.15
C THR A 284 -18.23 -17.83 -1.78
N ALA A 285 -19.44 -18.37 -1.91
CA ALA A 285 -19.78 -19.74 -1.51
C ALA A 285 -18.82 -20.80 -2.09
N LYS A 286 -18.41 -20.65 -3.36
CA LYS A 286 -17.49 -21.57 -4.02
C LYS A 286 -16.10 -21.53 -3.38
N ALA A 287 -15.59 -20.34 -3.06
CA ALA A 287 -14.28 -20.18 -2.43
C ALA A 287 -14.27 -20.76 -1.01
N PHE A 288 -15.35 -20.56 -0.24
CA PHE A 288 -15.48 -21.15 1.10
C PHE A 288 -15.56 -22.68 1.05
N ALA A 289 -16.31 -23.24 0.09
CA ALA A 289 -16.39 -24.69 -0.08
C ALA A 289 -15.01 -25.30 -0.42
N GLU A 290 -14.24 -24.64 -1.28
CA GLU A 290 -12.88 -25.04 -1.65
C GLU A 290 -11.91 -24.97 -0.45
N ASN A 291 -11.96 -23.88 0.32
CA ASN A 291 -11.17 -23.72 1.54
C ASN A 291 -11.48 -24.84 2.54
N LYS A 292 -12.77 -25.04 2.86
CA LYS A 292 -13.21 -26.07 3.80
C LYS A 292 -12.71 -27.45 3.41
N ARG A 293 -12.83 -27.81 2.12
CA ARG A 293 -12.32 -29.10 1.62
C ARG A 293 -10.83 -29.27 1.92
N ARG A 294 -10.02 -28.25 1.63
CA ARG A 294 -8.56 -28.28 1.81
C ARG A 294 -8.12 -28.30 3.27
N MET A 295 -8.82 -27.56 4.13
CA MET A 295 -8.47 -27.49 5.56
C MET A 295 -8.84 -28.77 6.31
N LEU A 296 -9.85 -29.51 5.84
CA LEU A 296 -10.32 -30.76 6.44
C LEU A 296 -9.72 -32.02 5.80
N GLU A 297 -9.05 -31.91 4.65
CA GLU A 297 -8.28 -33.02 4.09
C GLU A 297 -7.07 -33.32 4.99
N PRO A 298 -6.73 -34.60 5.23
CA PRO A 298 -5.51 -34.94 5.95
C PRO A 298 -4.31 -34.36 5.19
N GLN A 299 -3.58 -33.45 5.82
CA GLN A 299 -2.32 -32.95 5.28
C GLN A 299 -1.32 -34.12 5.24
N PRO A 300 -0.58 -34.30 4.13
CA PRO A 300 0.37 -35.40 3.96
C PRO A 300 1.53 -35.37 4.97
#